data_AF-A0AAE1RS93-F1
#
_entry.id   AF-A0AAE1RS93-F1
#
_cell.length_a   1.000
_cell.length_b   1.000
_cell.length_c   1.000
_cell.angle_alpha   90.00
_cell.angle_beta   90.00
_cell.angle_gamma   90.00
#
_symmetry.space_group_name_H-M   'P 1'
#
loop_
_entity.id
_entity.type
_entity.pdbx_description
1 polymer ?
#
loop_
_entity_poly.entity_id
_entity_poly.type
_entity_poly.pdbx_seq_one_letter_code
_entity_poly.pdbx_strand_id
1 'polypeptide(L)' 'MNEAVEGANKNIKRILRKMTDNYKCWHEQLPYALLGCQTTTRTSIGATQYLLVYDTKVVIATEVEIPKLRILDT' A
#
# COMPACT_ATOMS: atom_id res chain seq x y z
N MET A 1 -7.36 41.34 9.13
CA MET A 1 -6.29 40.54 8.50
C MET A 1 -6.20 39.13 9.09
N ASN A 2 -6.24 38.97 10.42
CA ASN A 2 -6.13 37.66 11.07
C ASN A 2 -7.30 36.68 10.80
N GLU A 3 -8.53 37.16 10.59
CA GLU A 3 -9.67 36.28 10.33
C GLU A 3 -9.58 35.53 8.99
N ALA A 4 -9.08 36.18 7.94
CA ALA A 4 -8.87 35.54 6.64
C ALA A 4 -7.79 34.46 6.72
N VAL A 5 -6.71 34.74 7.45
CA VAL A 5 -5.63 33.77 7.71
C VAL A 5 -6.13 32.60 8.55
N GLU A 6 -6.99 32.85 9.54
CA GLU A 6 -7.58 31.80 10.36
C GLU A 6 -8.56 30.93 9.57
N GLY A 7 -9.35 31.51 8.68
CA GLY A 7 -10.20 30.79 7.74
C GLY A 7 -9.40 29.86 6.80
N ALA A 8 -8.31 30.38 6.24
CA ALA A 8 -7.40 29.58 5.39
C ALA A 8 -6.75 28.42 6.18
N ASN A 9 -6.27 28.69 7.39
CA ASN A 9 -5.65 27.68 8.26
C ASN A 9 -6.65 26.58 8.67
N LYS A 10 -7.91 26.93 8.96
CA LYS A 10 -8.97 25.94 9.23
C LYS A 10 -9.24 25.06 8.01
N ASN A 11 -9.26 25.64 6.81
CA ASN A 11 -9.50 24.86 5.59
C ASN A 11 -8.33 23.91 5.27
N ILE A 12 -7.07 24.37 5.42
CA ILE A 12 -5.87 23.53 5.24
C ILE A 12 -5.90 22.33 6.19
N LYS A 13 -6.18 22.55 7.48
CA LYS A 13 -6.27 21.47 8.47
C LYS A 13 -7.36 20.44 8.11
N ARG A 14 -8.49 20.89 7.58
CA ARG A 14 -9.59 19.99 7.13
C ARG A 14 -9.17 19.14 5.94
N ILE A 15 -8.47 19.71 4.96
CA ILE A 15 -7.98 18.98 3.78
C ILE A 15 -6.95 17.93 4.19
N LEU A 16 -5.99 18.31 5.03
CA LEU A 16 -4.97 17.38 5.54
C LEU A 16 -5.59 16.21 6.29
N ARG A 17 -6.57 16.47 7.16
CA ARG A 17 -7.30 15.40 7.87
C ARG A 17 -7.97 14.43 6.90
N LYS A 18 -8.68 14.93 5.87
CA LYS A 18 -9.32 14.08 4.85
C LYS A 18 -8.31 13.25 4.07
N MET A 19 -7.17 13.82 3.71
CA MET A 19 -6.09 13.07 3.07
C MET A 19 -5.58 11.98 4.00
N THR A 20 -5.21 12.32 5.24
CA THR A 20 -4.71 11.34 6.20
C THR A 20 -5.74 10.25 6.51
N ASP A 21 -7.02 10.57 6.63
CA ASP A 21 -8.10 9.59 6.84
C ASP A 21 -8.29 8.67 5.63
N ASN A 22 -8.18 9.18 4.40
CA ASN A 22 -8.25 8.36 3.19
C ASN A 22 -7.02 7.45 3.01
N TYR A 23 -5.85 7.87 3.51
CA TYR A 23 -4.58 7.13 3.41
C TYR A 23 -4.22 6.39 4.70
N LYS A 24 -5.12 6.35 5.70
CA LYS A 24 -4.82 5.85 7.05
C LYS A 24 -4.27 4.42 7.05
N CYS A 25 -4.71 3.59 6.12
CA CYS A 25 -4.33 2.17 6.02
C CYS A 25 -3.39 1.88 4.84
N TRP A 26 -2.78 2.89 4.20
CA TRP A 26 -1.90 2.62 3.06
C TRP A 26 -0.70 1.75 3.44
N HIS A 27 -0.21 1.91 4.68
CA HIS A 27 0.83 1.08 5.26
C HIS A 27 0.41 -0.40 5.47
N GLU A 28 -0.88 -0.66 5.69
CA GLU A 28 -1.43 -2.03 5.77
C GLU A 28 -1.59 -2.65 4.37
N GLN A 29 -1.85 -1.83 3.34
CA GLN A 29 -1.98 -2.26 1.95
C GLN A 29 -0.63 -2.39 1.22
N LEU A 30 0.41 -1.70 1.71
CA LEU A 30 1.74 -1.65 1.08
C LEU A 30 2.41 -3.03 0.95
N PRO A 31 2.41 -3.92 1.97
CA PRO A 31 2.97 -5.26 1.82
C PRO A 31 2.26 -6.08 0.74
N TYR A 32 0.94 -5.94 0.60
CA TYR A 32 0.16 -6.66 -0.41
C TYR A 32 0.43 -6.15 -1.83
N ALA A 33 0.54 -4.83 -2.01
CA ALA A 33 0.90 -4.25 -3.29
C ALA A 33 2.32 -4.68 -3.73
N LEU A 34 3.27 -4.69 -2.80
CA LEU A 34 4.64 -5.15 -3.04
C LEU A 34 4.67 -6.63 -3.43
N LEU A 35 3.95 -7.49 -2.70
CA LEU A 35 3.83 -8.91 -3.01
C LEU A 35 3.21 -9.12 -4.39
N GLY A 36 2.15 -8.37 -4.73
CA GLY A 36 1.53 -8.40 -6.04
C GLY A 36 2.53 -8.09 -7.15
N CYS A 37 3.34 -7.04 -7.02
CA CYS A 37 4.39 -6.71 -8.00
C CYS A 37 5.45 -7.82 -8.13
N GLN A 38 5.86 -8.43 -7.02
CA GLN A 38 6.88 -9.49 -7.02
C GLN A 38 6.40 -10.80 -7.65
N THR A 39 5.12 -11.14 -7.45
CA THR A 39 4.54 -12.44 -7.83
C THR A 39 3.77 -12.42 -9.14
N THR A 40 3.29 -11.25 -9.58
CA THR A 40 2.57 -11.14 -10.85
C THR A 40 3.55 -11.26 -12.01
N THR A 41 3.27 -12.20 -12.93
CA THR A 41 3.99 -12.29 -14.20
C THR A 41 3.67 -11.06 -15.02
N ARG A 42 4.70 -10.27 -15.34
CA ARG A 42 4.51 -9.07 -16.15
C ARG A 42 4.32 -9.51 -17.60
N THR A 43 3.17 -9.26 -18.20
CA THR A 43 2.84 -9.69 -19.58
C THR A 43 3.88 -9.24 -20.61
N SER A 44 4.53 -8.09 -20.39
CA SER A 44 5.59 -7.61 -21.28
C SER A 44 6.89 -8.40 -21.21
N ILE A 45 7.13 -9.17 -20.14
CA ILE A 45 8.37 -9.92 -19.91
C ILE A 45 8.11 -11.44 -19.84
N GLY A 46 6.88 -11.87 -19.57
CA GLY A 46 6.52 -13.28 -19.43
C GLY A 46 7.05 -13.95 -18.15
N ALA A 47 7.77 -13.21 -17.31
CA ALA A 47 8.32 -13.65 -16.04
C ALA A 47 7.86 -12.75 -14.89
N THR A 48 7.90 -13.27 -13.66
CA THR A 48 7.68 -12.46 -12.45
C THR A 48 8.93 -11.63 -12.17
N GLN A 49 8.78 -10.47 -11.52
CA GLN A 49 9.93 -9.64 -11.16
C GLN A 49 10.94 -10.40 -10.29
N TYR A 50 10.46 -11.25 -9.39
CA TYR A 50 11.32 -12.04 -8.52
C TYR A 50 12.13 -13.10 -9.28
N LEU A 51 11.53 -13.78 -10.27
CA LEU A 51 12.23 -14.75 -11.11
C LEU A 51 13.38 -14.09 -11.87
N LEU A 52 13.23 -12.83 -12.30
CA LEU A 52 14.28 -12.08 -12.98
C LEU A 52 15.45 -11.68 -12.07
N VAL A 53 15.20 -11.48 -10.77
CA VAL A 53 16.23 -11.01 -9.82
C VAL A 53 16.97 -12.18 -9.18
N TYR A 54 16.27 -13.27 -8.86
CA TYR A 54 16.82 -14.38 -8.08
C TYR A 54 16.87 -15.71 -8.84
N ASP A 55 16.49 -15.72 -10.12
CA ASP A 55 16.46 -16.90 -11.01
C ASP A 55 15.70 -18.10 -10.42
N THR A 56 14.78 -17.83 -9.49
CA THR A 56 14.00 -18.81 -8.75
C THR A 56 12.53 -18.39 -8.71
N LYS A 57 11.61 -19.36 -8.86
CA LYS A 57 10.18 -19.09 -8.74
C LYS A 57 9.83 -18.74 -7.29
N VAL A 58 8.95 -17.75 -7.11
CA VAL A 58 8.49 -17.37 -5.77
C VAL A 58 7.72 -18.54 -5.15
N VAL A 59 8.23 -19.03 -4.03
CA VAL A 59 7.46 -19.78 -3.04
C VAL A 59 7.04 -18.75 -1.99
N ILE A 60 5.77 -18.33 -2.00
CA ILE A 60 5.29 -17.30 -1.07
C ILE A 60 5.47 -17.83 0.35
N ALA A 61 6.20 -17.10 1.19
CA ALA A 61 6.41 -17.48 2.57
C ALA A 61 5.06 -17.45 3.32
N THR A 62 4.71 -18.55 3.96
CA THR A 62 3.48 -18.78 4.72
C THR A 62 3.21 -17.67 5.76
N GLU A 63 4.26 -16.99 6.22
CA GLU A 63 4.20 -15.83 7.10
C GLU A 63 3.51 -14.59 6.52
N VAL A 64 3.27 -14.48 5.22
CA VAL A 64 2.50 -13.37 4.61
C VAL A 64 1.03 -13.76 4.39
N GLU A 65 0.75 -15.05 4.17
CA GLU A 65 -0.62 -15.58 4.12
C GLU A 65 -1.28 -15.60 5.50
N ILE A 66 -0.54 -15.94 6.56
CA ILE A 66 -1.07 -15.99 7.93
C ILE A 66 -1.58 -14.60 8.43
N PRO A 67 -0.85 -13.48 8.25
CA PRO A 67 -1.35 -12.13 8.52
C PRO A 67 -2.58 -11.77 7.68
N LYS A 68 -2.61 -12.19 6.40
CA LYS A 68 -3.74 -11.93 5.51
C LYS A 68 -5.03 -12.58 5.98
N LEU A 69 -4.96 -13.84 6.43
CA LEU A 69 -6.09 -14.56 7.02
C LEU A 69 -6.59 -13.86 8.28
N ARG A 70 -5.68 -13.49 9.20
CA ARG A 70 -6.04 -12.78 10.43
C ARG A 70 -6.73 -11.43 10.20
N ILE A 71 -6.34 -10.70 9.15
CA ILE A 71 -6.96 -9.41 8.79
C ILE A 71 -8.34 -9.59 8.13
N LEU A 72 -8.57 -10.69 7.44
CA LEU A 72 -9.88 -11.00 6.83
C LEU A 72 -10.89 -11.55 7.85
N ASP A 73 -10.43 -12.14 8.94
CA ASP A 73 -11.25 -12.75 9.99
C ASP A 73 -11.70 -11.76 11.10
N THR A 74 -11.34 -10.48 11.01
CA THR A 74 -11.71 -9.42 11.99
C THR A 74 -12.70 -8.43 11.39
#